data_AF-A0A7C4KAW6-F1
#
_entry.id   AF-A0A7C4KAW6-F1
#
_cell.length_a   1.000
_cell.length_b   1.000
_cell.length_c   1.000
_cell.angle_alpha   90.00
_cell.angle_beta   90.00
_cell.angle_gamma   90.00
#
_symmetry.space_group_name_H-M   'P 1'
#
loop_
_entity.id
_entity.type
_entity.pdbx_description
1 polymer ?
#
loop_
_entity_poly.entity_id
_entity_poly.type
_entity_poly.pdbx_seq_one_letter_code
_entity_poly.pdbx_strand_id
1 'polypeptide(L)'
;MVLWRQGAGAIGCCSFLYAPLIYSYNPHKFNAPEVENALTEQTYSEAVRQLIYLGEVGDKPWLNYLTLGLTQADIPELIRLAQDVDLRWKATELETEDLSEWYAQIHAWRALGQLKAEAAIPALLGLLHQVDDDDDDWVAEELPEVFAMIGQAAINPLAAYLADSAQKLYARATAAEALKAIAEAFPERRAECAAGLAAALEAYQQNDEALNGFIISAMVDLKAVEHLGLIERAFQADKVDESVLGDFEDVQVELGLLAKRKTPARPLRFFPGPHGTLAMRDPAAERWAENKRAQKAKARRKQEKSSRRKNRKKKKK
;
A
#
# COMPACT_ATOMS: atom_id res chain seq x y z
N MET A 1 51.70 0.12 -40.67
CA MET A 1 52.18 -0.05 -42.05
C MET A 1 50.91 -0.30 -42.89
N VAL A 2 50.21 0.70 -43.46
CA VAL A 2 50.60 1.56 -44.61
C VAL A 2 51.04 0.64 -45.77
N LEU A 3 50.45 0.60 -46.97
CA LEU A 3 49.52 1.47 -47.68
C LEU A 3 49.16 0.80 -49.04
N TRP A 4 47.92 0.97 -49.54
CA TRP A 4 47.52 1.30 -50.94
C TRP A 4 47.60 0.23 -52.05
N ARG A 5 46.78 0.19 -53.11
CA ARG A 5 46.10 1.21 -53.99
C ARG A 5 44.87 0.53 -54.66
N GLN A 6 43.67 1.12 -54.73
CA GLN A 6 43.10 2.12 -55.67
C GLN A 6 42.63 1.64 -57.06
N GLY A 7 41.45 2.15 -57.47
CA GLY A 7 41.05 2.50 -58.84
C GLY A 7 39.84 1.72 -59.37
N ALA A 8 38.59 2.18 -59.47
CA ALA A 8 37.94 3.44 -59.91
C ALA A 8 37.60 3.50 -61.42
N GLY A 9 36.30 3.74 -61.71
CA GLY A 9 35.75 4.34 -62.94
C GLY A 9 35.32 3.35 -64.05
N ALA A 10 34.25 3.53 -64.82
CA ALA A 10 33.33 4.65 -64.98
C ALA A 10 32.23 4.32 -66.03
N ILE A 11 31.02 4.86 -65.81
CA ILE A 11 30.06 5.44 -66.78
C ILE A 11 29.32 4.52 -67.78
N GLY A 12 27.99 4.58 -67.68
CA GLY A 12 27.03 4.17 -68.71
C GLY A 12 25.62 4.66 -68.38
N CYS A 13 25.36 5.94 -68.64
CA CYS A 13 24.03 6.56 -68.58
C CYS A 13 23.03 5.87 -69.51
N CYS A 14 21.79 5.66 -69.05
CA CYS A 14 20.60 5.93 -69.86
C CYS A 14 19.42 6.28 -68.96
N SER A 15 19.06 7.56 -69.03
CA SER A 15 17.94 8.24 -68.38
C SER A 15 16.57 7.74 -68.87
N PHE A 16 15.54 7.81 -68.01
CA PHE A 16 14.09 8.04 -68.25
C PHE A 16 13.37 7.58 -66.95
N LEU A 17 12.52 8.29 -66.19
CA LEU A 17 11.77 9.55 -66.30
C LEU A 17 11.42 10.06 -64.88
N TYR A 18 11.55 11.37 -64.68
CA TYR A 18 10.70 12.33 -63.95
C TYR A 18 9.96 12.01 -62.61
N ALA A 19 10.41 12.77 -61.59
CA ALA A 19 9.68 13.52 -60.55
C ALA A 19 9.24 12.84 -59.22
N PRO A 20 9.56 13.45 -58.04
CA PRO A 20 9.28 12.92 -56.71
C PRO A 20 7.98 13.47 -56.10
N LEU A 21 7.21 12.63 -55.40
CA LEU A 21 6.26 13.08 -54.38
C LEU A 21 6.88 12.82 -53.01
N ILE A 22 7.42 13.89 -52.44
CA ILE A 22 7.66 14.01 -51.01
C ILE A 22 6.28 14.19 -50.38
N TYR A 23 5.76 13.17 -49.69
CA TYR A 23 4.71 13.39 -48.70
C TYR A 23 5.26 13.09 -47.33
N SER A 24 5.59 14.18 -46.63
CA SER A 24 5.95 14.25 -45.23
C SER A 24 4.87 13.57 -44.39
N TYR A 25 5.24 12.51 -43.66
CA TYR A 25 4.45 11.99 -42.55
C TYR A 25 4.30 13.10 -41.51
N ASN A 26 3.07 13.49 -41.22
CA ASN A 26 2.71 14.49 -40.21
C ASN A 26 1.92 13.78 -39.10
N PRO A 27 2.52 13.45 -37.95
CA PRO A 27 1.82 12.76 -36.87
C PRO A 27 0.97 13.68 -35.98
N HIS A 28 0.76 14.95 -36.34
CA HIS A 28 -0.14 15.84 -35.59
C HIS A 28 -1.44 16.05 -36.34
N LYS A 29 -2.42 15.18 -36.05
CA LYS A 29 -3.85 15.47 -35.87
C LYS A 29 -4.67 14.19 -36.01
N PHE A 30 -4.72 13.38 -34.97
CA PHE A 30 -5.90 12.59 -34.66
C PHE A 30 -6.04 12.56 -33.13
N ASN A 31 -7.21 12.98 -32.64
CA ASN A 31 -7.58 13.07 -31.23
C ASN A 31 -7.30 11.74 -30.52
N ALA A 32 -6.27 11.69 -29.69
CA ALA A 32 -5.93 10.53 -28.87
C ALA A 32 -6.29 10.61 -27.37
N PRO A 33 -6.67 11.75 -26.74
CA PRO A 33 -7.03 11.69 -25.32
C PRO A 33 -8.49 11.26 -25.07
N GLU A 34 -9.42 11.48 -26.00
CA GLU A 34 -10.84 11.12 -25.80
C GLU A 34 -11.14 9.64 -26.08
N VAL A 35 -10.39 8.98 -26.98
CA VAL A 35 -10.66 7.60 -27.41
C VAL A 35 -10.15 6.58 -26.40
N GLU A 36 -9.05 6.88 -25.71
CA GLU A 36 -8.45 5.99 -24.72
C GLU A 36 -9.15 6.09 -23.35
N ASN A 37 -9.63 7.30 -23.00
CA ASN A 37 -10.43 7.53 -21.80
C ASN A 37 -11.81 6.84 -21.88
N ALA A 38 -12.42 6.82 -23.07
CA ALA A 38 -13.68 6.13 -23.33
C ALA A 38 -13.57 4.59 -23.22
N LEU A 39 -12.39 3.99 -23.40
CA LEU A 39 -12.21 2.54 -23.35
C LEU A 39 -12.15 2.00 -21.91
N THR A 40 -11.54 2.71 -20.96
CA THR A 40 -11.52 2.29 -19.55
C THR A 40 -12.84 2.54 -18.82
N GLU A 41 -13.54 3.64 -19.13
CA GLU A 41 -14.87 3.93 -18.57
C GLU A 41 -15.96 2.96 -19.06
N GLN A 42 -15.84 2.48 -20.31
CA GLN A 42 -16.75 1.48 -20.90
C GLN A 42 -16.49 0.04 -20.43
N THR A 43 -15.42 -0.20 -19.66
CA THR A 43 -15.04 -1.54 -19.20
C THR A 43 -15.69 -1.94 -17.87
N TYR A 44 -16.34 -0.99 -17.19
CA TYR A 44 -17.03 -1.25 -15.92
C TYR A 44 -18.54 -1.06 -16.05
N SER A 45 -19.29 -1.95 -15.39
CA SER A 45 -20.74 -1.82 -15.23
C SER A 45 -21.10 -0.47 -14.61
N GLU A 46 -22.32 0.00 -14.83
CA GLU A 46 -22.79 1.28 -14.26
C GLU A 46 -22.69 1.29 -12.72
N ALA A 47 -22.90 0.14 -12.07
CA ALA A 47 -22.79 0.02 -10.62
C ALA A 47 -21.34 0.22 -10.14
N VAL A 48 -20.36 -0.40 -10.81
CA VAL A 48 -18.94 -0.29 -10.45
C VAL A 48 -18.34 1.05 -10.87
N ARG A 49 -18.76 1.60 -12.02
CA ARG A 49 -18.24 2.88 -12.55
C ARG A 49 -18.54 4.05 -11.62
N GLN A 50 -19.65 4.01 -10.89
CA GLN A 50 -19.97 5.05 -9.88
C GLN A 50 -18.85 5.24 -8.86
N LEU A 51 -18.11 4.19 -8.50
CA LEU A 51 -17.01 4.27 -7.53
C LEU A 51 -15.86 5.17 -7.99
N ILE A 52 -15.68 5.32 -9.30
CA ILE A 52 -14.62 6.15 -9.90
C ILE A 52 -14.85 7.64 -9.62
N TYR A 53 -16.12 8.04 -9.44
CA TYR A 53 -16.52 9.45 -9.29
C TYR A 53 -16.87 9.84 -7.84
N LEU A 54 -16.65 8.96 -6.85
CA LEU A 54 -16.99 9.22 -5.45
C LEU A 54 -16.04 10.21 -4.75
N GLY A 55 -14.81 10.36 -5.23
CA GLY A 55 -13.86 11.32 -4.70
C GLY A 55 -13.04 10.83 -3.52
N GLU A 56 -12.46 11.77 -2.76
CA GLU A 56 -11.52 11.46 -1.69
C GLU A 56 -12.16 10.69 -0.52
N VAL A 57 -11.50 9.60 -0.13
CA VAL A 57 -11.77 8.86 1.11
C VAL A 57 -11.09 9.55 2.30
N GLY A 58 -11.72 10.59 2.85
CA GLY A 58 -11.20 11.30 4.04
C GLY A 58 -11.54 10.62 5.38
N ASP A 59 -11.33 11.34 6.49
CA ASP A 59 -11.62 10.92 7.89
C ASP A 59 -13.12 10.67 8.21
N LYS A 60 -13.97 10.56 7.18
CA LYS A 60 -15.39 10.32 7.34
C LYS A 60 -15.64 8.81 7.52
N PRO A 61 -16.73 8.42 8.21
CA PRO A 61 -17.17 7.03 8.20
C PRO A 61 -17.29 6.50 6.78
N TRP A 62 -16.97 5.22 6.58
CA TRP A 62 -17.08 4.58 5.28
C TRP A 62 -18.51 4.71 4.74
N LEU A 63 -18.62 5.01 3.44
CA LEU A 63 -19.89 4.96 2.74
C LEU A 63 -20.48 3.55 2.85
N ASN A 64 -21.80 3.44 2.95
CA ASN A 64 -22.47 2.16 2.71
C ASN A 64 -22.56 1.92 1.18
N TYR A 65 -21.58 1.20 0.65
CA TYR A 65 -21.46 0.93 -0.79
C TYR A 65 -22.59 0.07 -1.33
N LEU A 66 -23.27 -0.70 -0.47
CA LEU A 66 -24.43 -1.49 -0.87
C LEU A 66 -25.62 -0.60 -1.29
N THR A 67 -25.66 0.67 -0.84
CA THR A 67 -26.70 1.62 -1.27
C THR A 67 -26.53 2.10 -2.71
N LEU A 68 -25.37 1.83 -3.34
CA LEU A 68 -25.10 2.11 -4.75
C LEU A 68 -25.64 1.00 -5.68
N GLY A 69 -26.31 -0.01 -5.13
CA GLY A 69 -26.83 -1.15 -5.89
C GLY A 69 -25.80 -2.22 -6.20
N LEU A 70 -24.63 -2.18 -5.56
CA LEU A 70 -23.60 -3.21 -5.68
C LEU A 70 -24.05 -4.52 -5.03
N THR A 71 -23.83 -5.62 -5.73
CA THR A 71 -24.24 -6.97 -5.33
C THR A 71 -23.10 -7.96 -5.46
N GLN A 72 -23.34 -9.21 -5.06
CA GLN A 72 -22.40 -10.32 -5.27
C GLN A 72 -22.01 -10.51 -6.75
N ALA A 73 -22.90 -10.16 -7.69
CA ALA A 73 -22.63 -10.28 -9.12
C ALA A 73 -21.52 -9.32 -9.61
N ASP A 74 -21.28 -8.23 -8.89
CA ASP A 74 -20.31 -7.20 -9.24
C ASP A 74 -18.89 -7.52 -8.75
N ILE A 75 -18.73 -8.55 -7.89
CA ILE A 75 -17.44 -8.92 -7.29
C ILE A 75 -16.32 -9.09 -8.32
N PRO A 76 -16.50 -9.78 -9.46
CA PRO A 76 -15.43 -9.92 -10.45
C PRO A 76 -14.95 -8.58 -11.02
N GLU A 77 -15.85 -7.63 -11.24
CA GLU A 77 -15.49 -6.29 -11.73
C GLU A 77 -14.87 -5.42 -10.64
N LEU A 78 -15.35 -5.54 -9.40
CA LEU A 78 -14.75 -4.87 -8.24
C LEU A 78 -13.33 -5.38 -7.96
N ILE A 79 -13.06 -6.68 -8.14
CA ILE A 79 -11.71 -7.24 -8.04
C ILE A 79 -10.80 -6.62 -9.11
N ARG A 80 -11.27 -6.50 -10.36
CA ARG A 80 -10.49 -5.83 -11.41
C ARG A 80 -10.20 -4.37 -11.04
N LEU A 81 -11.22 -3.62 -10.61
CA LEU A 81 -11.05 -2.22 -10.22
C LEU A 81 -10.08 -2.07 -9.04
N ALA A 82 -10.16 -2.97 -8.04
CA ALA A 82 -9.27 -3.00 -6.89
C ALA A 82 -7.78 -3.19 -7.24
N GLN A 83 -7.48 -3.78 -8.39
CA GLN A 83 -6.12 -4.05 -8.87
C GLN A 83 -5.67 -3.07 -9.98
N ASP A 84 -6.53 -2.13 -10.38
CA ASP A 84 -6.30 -1.24 -11.53
C ASP A 84 -5.36 -0.08 -11.16
N VAL A 85 -4.07 -0.40 -11.00
CA VAL A 85 -2.98 0.54 -10.66
C VAL A 85 -2.82 1.66 -11.69
N ASP A 86 -3.19 1.40 -12.94
CA ASP A 86 -3.12 2.40 -14.02
C ASP A 86 -4.10 3.54 -13.76
N LEU A 87 -5.34 3.27 -13.33
CA LEU A 87 -6.30 4.33 -12.96
C LEU A 87 -5.77 5.26 -11.87
N ARG A 88 -5.03 4.72 -10.92
CA ARG A 88 -4.52 5.49 -9.78
C ARG A 88 -3.35 6.39 -10.13
N TRP A 89 -2.50 6.01 -11.09
CA TRP A 89 -1.33 6.79 -11.48
C TRP A 89 -1.52 7.64 -12.76
N LYS A 90 -2.61 7.41 -13.51
CA LYS A 90 -2.94 8.12 -14.76
C LYS A 90 -3.10 9.64 -14.62
N ALA A 91 -3.60 10.17 -13.50
CA ALA A 91 -3.76 11.63 -13.36
C ALA A 91 -2.43 12.41 -13.20
N THR A 92 -1.28 11.77 -13.41
CA THR A 92 -0.02 12.48 -13.64
C THR A 92 0.00 13.24 -14.98
N GLU A 93 -0.84 12.86 -15.96
CA GLU A 93 -0.90 13.51 -17.27
C GLU A 93 -2.08 14.49 -17.45
N LEU A 94 -3.18 14.32 -16.71
CA LEU A 94 -4.38 15.14 -16.85
C LEU A 94 -4.36 16.37 -15.93
N GLU A 95 -4.47 17.56 -16.51
CA GLU A 95 -4.56 18.86 -15.80
C GLU A 95 -5.93 19.06 -15.08
N THR A 96 -6.54 18.01 -14.53
CA THR A 96 -7.85 18.09 -13.88
C THR A 96 -7.75 18.48 -12.40
N GLU A 97 -8.77 19.17 -11.88
CA GLU A 97 -8.92 19.49 -10.45
C GLU A 97 -9.50 18.32 -9.65
N ASP A 98 -10.08 17.36 -10.36
CA ASP A 98 -10.77 16.21 -9.82
C ASP A 98 -9.84 14.99 -9.88
N LEU A 99 -9.46 14.48 -8.70
CA LEU A 99 -8.64 13.29 -8.53
C LEU A 99 -9.50 12.11 -8.03
N SER A 100 -10.82 12.12 -8.28
CA SER A 100 -11.71 11.05 -7.81
C SER A 100 -11.26 9.66 -8.25
N GLU A 101 -10.72 9.55 -9.47
CA GLU A 101 -10.16 8.31 -10.02
C GLU A 101 -9.04 7.70 -9.16
N TRP A 102 -8.30 8.51 -8.39
CA TRP A 102 -7.23 8.03 -7.51
C TRP A 102 -7.74 7.21 -6.33
N TYR A 103 -8.99 7.43 -5.94
CA TYR A 103 -9.63 6.79 -4.79
C TYR A 103 -10.53 5.62 -5.21
N ALA A 104 -10.70 5.39 -6.51
CA ALA A 104 -11.57 4.34 -7.05
C ALA A 104 -11.20 2.95 -6.52
N GLN A 105 -9.90 2.63 -6.43
CA GLN A 105 -9.42 1.38 -5.85
C GLN A 105 -9.82 1.24 -4.38
N ILE A 106 -9.66 2.30 -3.58
CA ILE A 106 -9.98 2.28 -2.15
C ILE A 106 -11.49 2.07 -1.96
N HIS A 107 -12.32 2.73 -2.79
CA HIS A 107 -13.76 2.46 -2.81
C HIS A 107 -14.08 1.01 -3.17
N ALA A 108 -13.39 0.42 -4.14
CA ALA A 108 -13.55 -0.98 -4.51
C ALA A 108 -13.16 -1.92 -3.36
N TRP A 109 -12.05 -1.67 -2.66
CA TRP A 109 -11.63 -2.47 -1.49
C TRP A 109 -12.71 -2.47 -0.41
N ARG A 110 -13.19 -1.27 -0.05
CA ARG A 110 -14.25 -1.12 0.97
C ARG A 110 -15.57 -1.79 0.54
N ALA A 111 -15.94 -1.69 -0.74
CA ALA A 111 -17.13 -2.36 -1.27
C ALA A 111 -16.99 -3.89 -1.23
N LEU A 112 -15.83 -4.44 -1.59
CA LEU A 112 -15.53 -5.88 -1.49
C LEU A 112 -15.63 -6.37 -0.03
N GLY A 113 -15.14 -5.57 0.93
CA GLY A 113 -15.30 -5.81 2.36
C GLY A 113 -16.77 -5.90 2.78
N GLN A 114 -17.58 -4.89 2.44
CA GLN A 114 -19.01 -4.85 2.79
C GLN A 114 -19.83 -5.95 2.12
N LEU A 115 -19.41 -6.41 0.93
CA LEU A 115 -19.98 -7.56 0.25
C LEU A 115 -19.49 -8.91 0.84
N LYS A 116 -18.53 -8.90 1.77
CA LYS A 116 -17.90 -10.10 2.31
C LYS A 116 -17.33 -11.01 1.22
N ALA A 117 -16.69 -10.40 0.22
CA ALA A 117 -16.26 -11.07 -1.00
C ALA A 117 -15.05 -11.99 -0.77
N GLU A 118 -15.27 -13.23 -0.34
CA GLU A 118 -14.19 -14.22 -0.13
C GLU A 118 -13.33 -14.45 -1.39
N ALA A 119 -13.96 -14.38 -2.57
CA ALA A 119 -13.27 -14.52 -3.85
C ALA A 119 -12.21 -13.41 -4.10
N ALA A 120 -12.29 -12.29 -3.38
CA ALA A 120 -11.34 -11.18 -3.51
C ALA A 120 -10.08 -11.36 -2.66
N ILE A 121 -10.04 -12.31 -1.72
CA ILE A 121 -8.91 -12.50 -0.80
C ILE A 121 -7.56 -12.60 -1.55
N PRO A 122 -7.40 -13.42 -2.61
CA PRO A 122 -6.11 -13.50 -3.32
C PRO A 122 -5.71 -12.18 -3.97
N ALA A 123 -6.68 -11.44 -4.51
CA ALA A 123 -6.42 -10.15 -5.15
C ALA A 123 -5.98 -9.10 -4.12
N LEU A 124 -6.68 -9.02 -2.97
CA LEU A 124 -6.36 -8.09 -1.89
C LEU A 124 -5.01 -8.41 -1.22
N LEU A 125 -4.69 -9.69 -1.01
CA LEU A 125 -3.36 -10.10 -0.55
C LEU A 125 -2.26 -9.66 -1.52
N GLY A 126 -2.53 -9.77 -2.82
CA GLY A 126 -1.66 -9.29 -3.88
C GLY A 126 -1.45 -7.78 -3.91
N LEU A 127 -2.13 -6.99 -3.07
CA LEU A 127 -1.91 -5.54 -2.95
C LEU A 127 -1.01 -5.18 -1.76
N LEU A 128 -0.82 -6.09 -0.79
CA LEU A 128 -0.10 -5.80 0.45
C LEU A 128 1.35 -5.34 0.21
N HIS A 129 1.99 -5.83 -0.86
CA HIS A 129 3.35 -5.43 -1.21
C HIS A 129 3.50 -3.93 -1.52
N GLN A 130 2.41 -3.24 -1.91
CA GLN A 130 2.44 -1.83 -2.29
C GLN A 130 2.80 -0.91 -1.12
N VAL A 131 2.59 -1.35 0.13
CA VAL A 131 3.04 -0.61 1.32
C VAL A 131 4.56 -0.43 1.29
N ASP A 132 5.30 -1.45 0.86
CA ASP A 132 6.75 -1.42 0.79
C ASP A 132 7.30 -0.96 -0.57
N ASP A 133 6.62 -1.32 -1.67
CA ASP A 133 7.11 -1.06 -3.03
C ASP A 133 6.82 0.36 -3.50
N ASP A 134 5.64 0.87 -3.16
CA ASP A 134 5.10 2.13 -3.66
C ASP A 134 4.91 3.18 -2.54
N ASP A 135 5.33 2.87 -1.31
CA ASP A 135 5.07 3.66 -0.09
C ASP A 135 3.57 3.96 0.11
N ASP A 136 2.71 2.99 -0.23
CA ASP A 136 1.26 3.19 -0.17
C ASP A 136 0.66 2.88 1.21
N ASP A 137 0.64 3.92 2.06
CA ASP A 137 0.02 3.84 3.39
C ASP A 137 -1.47 3.45 3.36
N TRP A 138 -2.21 3.68 2.27
CA TRP A 138 -3.64 3.32 2.20
C TRP A 138 -3.86 1.82 2.32
N VAL A 139 -2.95 1.00 1.79
CA VAL A 139 -3.05 -0.45 1.90
C VAL A 139 -2.96 -0.89 3.36
N ALA A 140 -2.04 -0.30 4.13
CA ALA A 140 -1.88 -0.59 5.55
C ALA A 140 -3.03 -0.04 6.42
N GLU A 141 -3.64 1.08 6.02
CA GLU A 141 -4.73 1.72 6.77
C GLU A 141 -6.11 1.11 6.45
N GLU A 142 -6.35 0.62 5.23
CA GLU A 142 -7.66 0.17 4.75
C GLU A 142 -7.84 -1.35 4.75
N LEU A 143 -6.86 -2.10 4.24
CA LEU A 143 -7.05 -3.54 4.01
C LEU A 143 -7.26 -4.37 5.27
N PRO A 144 -6.68 -4.05 6.45
CA PRO A 144 -7.01 -4.77 7.68
C PRO A 144 -8.51 -4.80 7.99
N GLU A 145 -9.19 -3.65 7.87
CA GLU A 145 -10.63 -3.56 8.10
C GLU A 145 -11.42 -4.26 6.97
N VAL A 146 -10.95 -4.19 5.71
CA VAL A 146 -11.56 -4.94 4.60
C VAL A 146 -11.51 -6.44 4.84
N PHE A 147 -10.36 -6.99 5.24
CA PHE A 147 -10.24 -8.40 5.59
C PHE A 147 -11.09 -8.78 6.80
N ALA A 148 -11.20 -7.90 7.79
CA ALA A 148 -12.10 -8.08 8.92
C ALA A 148 -13.57 -8.18 8.47
N MET A 149 -14.03 -7.36 7.51
CA MET A 149 -15.39 -7.46 6.98
C MET A 149 -15.63 -8.76 6.18
N ILE A 150 -14.62 -9.24 5.44
CA ILE A 150 -14.67 -10.54 4.75
C ILE A 150 -14.76 -11.69 5.77
N GLY A 151 -14.00 -11.59 6.87
CA GLY A 151 -14.10 -12.47 8.03
C GLY A 151 -13.26 -13.75 7.93
N GLN A 152 -13.76 -14.84 8.51
CA GLN A 152 -12.96 -16.04 8.82
C GLN A 152 -12.20 -16.66 7.64
N ALA A 153 -12.72 -16.54 6.42
CA ALA A 153 -12.07 -17.10 5.22
C ALA A 153 -10.69 -16.47 4.95
N ALA A 154 -10.43 -15.26 5.45
CA ALA A 154 -9.17 -14.56 5.28
C ALA A 154 -8.09 -14.99 6.29
N ILE A 155 -8.43 -15.67 7.39
CA ILE A 155 -7.49 -15.99 8.47
C ILE A 155 -6.30 -16.84 7.96
N ASN A 156 -6.58 -17.99 7.35
CA ASN A 156 -5.51 -18.88 6.87
C ASN A 156 -4.66 -18.25 5.75
N PRO A 157 -5.25 -17.59 4.73
CA PRO A 157 -4.47 -16.86 3.73
C PRO A 157 -3.58 -15.76 4.31
N LEU A 158 -4.07 -14.99 5.28
CA LEU A 158 -3.29 -13.94 5.95
C LEU A 158 -2.16 -14.52 6.80
N ALA A 159 -2.42 -15.59 7.55
CA ALA A 159 -1.39 -16.28 8.32
C ALA A 159 -0.29 -16.85 7.41
N ALA A 160 -0.66 -17.42 6.25
CA ALA A 160 0.30 -17.88 5.26
C ALA A 160 1.13 -16.73 4.67
N TYR A 161 0.51 -15.60 4.34
CA TYR A 161 1.21 -14.40 3.85
C TYR A 161 2.18 -13.83 4.90
N LEU A 162 1.74 -13.74 6.16
CA LEU A 162 2.56 -13.29 7.28
C LEU A 162 3.78 -14.19 7.51
N ALA A 163 3.65 -15.51 7.31
CA ALA A 163 4.73 -16.47 7.47
C ALA A 163 5.70 -16.53 6.28
N ASP A 164 5.34 -15.98 5.12
CA ASP A 164 6.16 -16.01 3.92
C ASP A 164 7.32 -15.01 4.00
N SER A 165 8.54 -15.53 4.19
CA SER A 165 9.77 -14.73 4.25
C SER A 165 10.15 -14.06 2.93
N ALA A 166 9.51 -14.42 1.81
CA ALA A 166 9.69 -13.71 0.55
C ALA A 166 8.98 -12.35 0.53
N GLN A 167 7.98 -12.15 1.40
CA GLN A 167 7.28 -10.89 1.55
C GLN A 167 8.07 -9.91 2.41
N LYS A 168 7.89 -8.62 2.13
CA LYS A 168 8.57 -7.53 2.83
C LYS A 168 7.93 -7.22 4.18
N LEU A 169 8.68 -6.46 4.99
CA LEU A 169 8.38 -6.21 6.39
C LEU A 169 7.00 -5.60 6.57
N TYR A 170 6.69 -4.48 5.89
CA TYR A 170 5.44 -3.77 6.16
C TYR A 170 4.23 -4.50 5.60
N ALA A 171 4.35 -5.16 4.45
CA ALA A 171 3.31 -6.03 3.90
C ALA A 171 2.96 -7.18 4.86
N ARG A 172 3.98 -7.81 5.47
CA ARG A 172 3.78 -8.85 6.50
C ARG A 172 3.16 -8.25 7.76
N ALA A 173 3.61 -7.08 8.21
CA ALA A 173 3.02 -6.40 9.36
C ALA A 173 1.53 -6.05 9.11
N THR A 174 1.15 -5.61 7.90
CA THR A 174 -0.25 -5.38 7.54
C THR A 174 -1.07 -6.67 7.58
N ALA A 175 -0.50 -7.82 7.20
CA ALA A 175 -1.19 -9.10 7.36
C ALA A 175 -1.40 -9.47 8.85
N ALA A 176 -0.44 -9.16 9.73
CA ALA A 176 -0.62 -9.32 11.18
C ALA A 176 -1.73 -8.41 11.74
N GLU A 177 -1.78 -7.15 11.31
CA GLU A 177 -2.86 -6.21 11.68
C GLU A 177 -4.23 -6.67 11.16
N ALA A 178 -4.30 -7.26 9.97
CA ALA A 178 -5.54 -7.84 9.45
C ALA A 178 -6.03 -9.04 10.28
N LEU A 179 -5.13 -9.92 10.73
CA LEU A 179 -5.47 -11.00 11.66
C LEU A 179 -6.02 -10.45 13.00
N LYS A 180 -5.41 -9.39 13.51
CA LYS A 180 -5.89 -8.68 14.70
C LYS A 180 -7.30 -8.13 14.48
N ALA A 181 -7.52 -7.38 13.39
CA ALA A 181 -8.81 -6.78 13.07
C ALA A 181 -9.92 -7.84 12.92
N ILE A 182 -9.63 -9.01 12.33
CA ILE A 182 -10.57 -10.14 12.28
C ILE A 182 -10.91 -10.64 13.69
N ALA A 183 -9.92 -10.79 14.57
CA ALA A 183 -10.15 -11.27 15.93
C ALA A 183 -10.92 -10.28 16.81
N GLU A 184 -10.76 -8.97 16.58
CA GLU A 184 -11.55 -7.92 17.23
C GLU A 184 -13.00 -7.93 16.73
N ALA A 185 -13.22 -8.13 15.43
CA ALA A 185 -14.55 -8.25 14.85
C ALA A 185 -15.27 -9.56 15.22
N PHE A 186 -14.51 -10.66 15.40
CA PHE A 186 -15.00 -12.01 15.70
C PHE A 186 -14.24 -12.62 16.88
N PRO A 187 -14.61 -12.28 18.14
CA PRO A 187 -13.92 -12.76 19.33
C PRO A 187 -13.85 -14.28 19.46
N GLU A 188 -14.79 -15.03 18.87
CA GLU A 188 -14.76 -16.50 18.81
C GLU A 188 -13.62 -17.05 17.93
N ARG A 189 -13.06 -16.23 17.04
CA ARG A 189 -11.92 -16.55 16.17
C ARG A 189 -10.58 -16.04 16.71
N ARG A 190 -10.59 -15.32 17.83
CA ARG A 190 -9.37 -14.72 18.41
C ARG A 190 -8.24 -15.74 18.64
N ALA A 191 -8.56 -16.95 19.11
CA ALA A 191 -7.54 -17.99 19.32
C ALA A 191 -6.92 -18.48 18.00
N GLU A 192 -7.70 -18.51 16.92
CA GLU A 192 -7.24 -18.91 15.58
C GLU A 192 -6.28 -17.85 15.00
N CYS A 193 -6.64 -16.57 15.09
CA CYS A 193 -5.76 -15.47 14.69
C CYS A 193 -4.48 -15.40 15.53
N ALA A 194 -4.59 -15.55 16.86
CA ALA A 194 -3.44 -15.56 17.75
C ALA A 194 -2.48 -16.73 17.44
N ALA A 195 -3.00 -17.90 17.09
CA ALA A 195 -2.19 -19.03 16.65
C ALA A 195 -1.46 -18.75 15.32
N GLY A 196 -2.11 -18.05 14.37
CA GLY A 196 -1.47 -17.60 13.12
C GLY A 196 -0.31 -16.64 13.37
N LEU A 197 -0.51 -15.65 14.26
CA LEU A 197 0.54 -14.73 14.70
C LEU A 197 1.70 -15.47 15.38
N ALA A 198 1.38 -16.39 16.30
CA ALA A 198 2.38 -17.19 17.01
C ALA A 198 3.20 -18.06 16.05
N ALA A 199 2.56 -18.69 15.06
CA ALA A 199 3.25 -19.51 14.06
C ALA A 199 4.28 -18.70 13.27
N ALA A 200 3.96 -17.44 12.91
CA ALA A 200 4.91 -16.55 12.26
C ALA A 200 6.04 -16.09 13.21
N LEU A 201 5.72 -15.87 14.49
CA LEU A 201 6.71 -15.49 15.50
C LEU A 201 7.69 -16.61 15.86
N GLU A 202 7.37 -17.90 15.66
CA GLU A 202 8.34 -18.99 15.88
C GLU A 202 9.62 -18.82 15.02
N ALA A 203 9.54 -18.09 13.90
CA ALA A 203 10.68 -17.71 13.07
C ALA A 203 11.41 -16.43 13.55
N TYR A 204 11.23 -16.00 14.81
CA TYR A 204 11.76 -14.74 15.34
C TYR A 204 13.27 -14.56 15.15
N GLN A 205 14.04 -15.65 15.07
CA GLN A 205 15.48 -15.59 14.82
C GLN A 205 15.84 -15.15 13.39
N GLN A 206 14.95 -15.40 12.43
CA GLN A 206 15.13 -15.09 11.01
C GLN A 206 14.34 -13.85 10.59
N ASN A 207 13.23 -13.57 11.27
CA ASN A 207 12.43 -12.38 11.03
C ASN A 207 13.21 -11.10 11.37
N ASP A 208 12.82 -10.01 10.73
CA ASP A 208 13.22 -8.67 11.13
C ASP A 208 12.75 -8.36 12.57
N GLU A 209 13.57 -7.66 13.34
CA GLU A 209 13.29 -7.36 14.76
C GLU A 209 12.06 -6.47 14.93
N ALA A 210 11.81 -5.54 14.00
CA ALA A 210 10.61 -4.70 14.00
C ALA A 210 9.38 -5.52 13.58
N LEU A 211 9.50 -6.45 12.63
CA LEU A 211 8.41 -7.38 12.32
C LEU A 211 8.01 -8.22 13.53
N ASN A 212 8.98 -8.74 14.29
CA ASN A 212 8.68 -9.45 15.53
C ASN A 212 7.96 -8.53 16.54
N GLY A 213 8.39 -7.26 16.64
CA GLY A 213 7.70 -6.24 17.42
C GLY A 213 6.24 -6.06 17.01
N PHE A 214 5.94 -5.92 15.72
CA PHE A 214 4.57 -5.77 15.22
C PHE A 214 3.72 -7.02 15.48
N ILE A 215 4.26 -8.22 15.27
CA ILE A 215 3.55 -9.47 15.56
C ILE A 215 3.20 -9.56 17.06
N ILE A 216 4.18 -9.25 17.94
CA ILE A 216 3.96 -9.26 19.39
C ILE A 216 2.95 -8.19 19.78
N SER A 217 3.00 -6.99 19.19
CA SER A 217 2.01 -5.93 19.43
C SER A 217 0.60 -6.42 19.13
N ALA A 218 0.38 -7.03 17.96
CA ALA A 218 -0.91 -7.63 17.61
C ALA A 218 -1.33 -8.72 18.62
N MET A 219 -0.40 -9.58 19.05
CA MET A 219 -0.68 -10.60 20.07
C MET A 219 -1.06 -9.99 21.44
N VAL A 220 -0.46 -8.87 21.82
CA VAL A 220 -0.76 -8.14 23.06
C VAL A 220 -2.12 -7.47 23.02
N ASP A 221 -2.47 -6.83 21.90
CA ASP A 221 -3.81 -6.28 21.66
C ASP A 221 -4.87 -7.38 21.76
N LEU A 222 -4.58 -8.54 21.15
CA LEU A 222 -5.39 -9.73 21.28
C LEU A 222 -5.28 -10.40 22.64
N LYS A 223 -4.55 -9.90 23.63
CA LYS A 223 -4.40 -10.50 24.98
C LYS A 223 -3.95 -11.97 24.96
N ALA A 224 -3.08 -12.36 24.03
CA ALA A 224 -2.63 -13.75 23.75
C ALA A 224 -1.67 -14.33 24.81
N VAL A 225 -2.12 -14.39 26.07
CA VAL A 225 -1.35 -14.90 27.22
C VAL A 225 -0.91 -16.35 27.07
N GLU A 226 -1.65 -17.15 26.29
CA GLU A 226 -1.33 -18.53 25.95
C GLU A 226 0.02 -18.68 25.21
N HIS A 227 0.50 -17.62 24.56
CA HIS A 227 1.76 -17.60 23.82
C HIS A 227 2.89 -16.84 24.54
N LEU A 228 2.70 -16.46 25.81
CA LEU A 228 3.67 -15.65 26.55
C LEU A 228 5.09 -16.26 26.57
N GLY A 229 5.20 -17.59 26.67
CA GLY A 229 6.50 -18.27 26.65
C GLY A 229 7.26 -18.12 25.32
N LEU A 230 6.56 -18.00 24.18
CA LEU A 230 7.20 -17.69 22.90
C LEU A 230 7.64 -16.22 22.86
N ILE A 231 6.79 -15.30 23.32
CA ILE A 231 7.10 -13.87 23.40
C ILE A 231 8.35 -13.65 24.28
N GLU A 232 8.41 -14.29 25.45
CA GLU A 232 9.56 -14.23 26.35
C GLU A 232 10.85 -14.70 25.67
N ARG A 233 10.80 -15.84 24.94
CA ARG A 233 11.96 -16.34 24.19
C ARG A 233 12.46 -15.35 23.14
N ALA A 234 11.57 -14.64 22.46
CA ALA A 234 11.94 -13.64 21.45
C ALA A 234 12.66 -12.45 22.10
N PHE A 235 12.15 -11.92 23.22
CA PHE A 235 12.82 -10.84 23.97
C PHE A 235 14.16 -11.29 24.58
N GLN A 236 14.23 -12.49 25.17
CA GLN A 236 15.47 -13.02 25.74
C GLN A 236 16.58 -13.21 24.68
N ALA A 237 16.18 -13.43 23.42
CA ALA A 237 17.11 -13.56 22.31
C ALA A 237 17.58 -12.22 21.72
N ASP A 238 17.13 -11.07 22.25
CA ASP A 238 17.35 -9.72 21.67
C ASP A 238 16.88 -9.66 20.20
N LYS A 239 15.71 -10.26 19.91
CA LYS A 239 15.12 -10.36 18.56
C LYS A 239 13.84 -9.55 18.38
N VAL A 240 13.59 -8.58 19.25
CA VAL A 240 12.40 -7.74 19.20
C VAL A 240 12.86 -6.30 19.26
N ASP A 241 12.40 -5.49 18.31
CA ASP A 241 12.59 -4.04 18.39
C ASP A 241 11.70 -3.48 19.51
N GLU A 242 12.33 -3.18 20.64
CA GLU A 242 11.68 -2.59 21.82
C GLU A 242 11.09 -1.19 21.52
N SER A 243 11.38 -0.55 20.37
CA SER A 243 10.76 0.73 19.99
C SER A 243 9.26 0.62 19.68
N VAL A 244 8.81 -0.57 19.26
CA VAL A 244 7.43 -0.78 18.81
C VAL A 244 6.44 -0.76 19.97
N LEU A 245 6.73 -1.54 21.03
CA LEU A 245 5.82 -1.70 22.17
C LEU A 245 6.50 -1.66 23.56
N GLY A 246 7.80 -1.40 23.61
CA GLY A 246 8.59 -1.51 24.84
C GLY A 246 9.20 -2.89 25.06
N ASP A 247 9.65 -3.14 26.29
CA ASP A 247 10.31 -4.39 26.67
C ASP A 247 9.30 -5.43 27.20
N PHE A 248 9.82 -6.59 27.61
CA PHE A 248 8.97 -7.66 28.12
C PHE A 248 8.19 -7.30 29.39
N GLU A 249 8.65 -6.37 30.23
CA GLU A 249 7.85 -5.90 31.37
C GLU A 249 6.64 -5.08 30.90
N ASP A 250 6.80 -4.27 29.85
CA ASP A 250 5.68 -3.54 29.23
C ASP A 250 4.62 -4.51 28.70
N VAL A 251 5.06 -5.57 28.01
CA VAL A 251 4.17 -6.67 27.57
C VAL A 251 3.43 -7.31 28.75
N GLN A 252 4.13 -7.59 29.85
CA GLN A 252 3.50 -8.18 31.04
C GLN A 252 2.49 -7.24 31.70
N VAL A 253 2.74 -5.93 31.69
CA VAL A 253 1.79 -4.93 32.19
C VAL A 253 0.55 -4.86 31.29
N GLU A 254 0.74 -4.76 29.97
CA GLU A 254 -0.35 -4.69 29.00
C GLU A 254 -1.23 -5.95 28.99
N LEU A 255 -0.64 -7.12 29.24
CA LEU A 255 -1.37 -8.38 29.41
C LEU A 255 -2.00 -8.56 30.80
N GLY A 256 -1.83 -7.59 31.71
CA GLY A 256 -2.39 -7.63 33.08
C GLY A 256 -1.70 -8.64 34.01
N LEU A 257 -0.53 -9.15 33.65
CA LEU A 257 0.28 -10.07 34.47
C LEU A 257 1.07 -9.32 35.55
N LEU A 258 1.37 -8.05 35.30
CA LEU A 258 1.95 -7.12 36.27
C LEU A 258 1.04 -5.90 36.43
N ALA A 259 0.77 -5.49 37.68
CA ALA A 259 -0.03 -4.28 37.94
C ALA A 259 0.70 -2.99 37.54
N LYS A 260 2.03 -3.01 37.56
CA LYS A 260 2.92 -1.94 37.11
C LYS A 260 4.33 -2.50 36.92
N ARG A 261 5.15 -1.78 36.15
CA ARG A 261 6.58 -2.08 36.00
C ARG A 261 7.29 -2.16 37.36
N LYS A 262 8.23 -3.08 37.47
CA LYS A 262 9.10 -3.26 38.63
C LYS A 262 10.43 -2.55 38.43
N THR A 263 10.91 -2.51 37.20
CA THR A 263 12.14 -1.80 36.83
C THR A 263 11.83 -0.44 36.20
N PRO A 264 12.75 0.54 36.30
CA PRO A 264 12.65 1.76 35.52
C PRO A 264 12.52 1.42 34.03
N ALA A 265 11.71 2.21 33.32
CA ALA A 265 11.59 2.07 31.87
C ALA A 265 12.97 2.09 31.23
N ARG A 266 13.25 1.09 30.40
CA ARG A 266 14.48 1.10 29.62
C ARG A 266 14.43 2.35 28.73
N PRO A 267 15.47 3.20 28.75
CA PRO A 267 15.54 4.26 27.77
C PRO A 267 15.58 3.58 26.41
N LEU A 268 14.61 3.90 25.56
CA LEU A 268 14.59 3.45 24.17
C LEU A 268 16.00 3.59 23.59
N ARG A 269 16.57 2.49 23.07
CA ARG A 269 18.00 2.40 22.73
C ARG A 269 18.39 3.60 21.88
N PHE A 270 19.12 4.50 22.51
CA PHE A 270 19.47 5.79 21.97
C PHE A 270 20.77 5.65 21.16
N PHE A 271 20.68 5.69 19.82
CA PHE A 271 21.90 5.81 19.00
C PHE A 271 22.42 7.26 19.03
N PRO A 272 23.75 7.49 19.14
CA PRO A 272 24.29 8.83 19.13
C PRO A 272 24.02 9.51 17.77
N GLY A 273 23.29 10.63 17.79
CA GLY A 273 23.13 11.52 16.64
C GLY A 273 24.41 12.34 16.38
N PRO A 274 24.57 12.96 15.18
CA PRO A 274 25.80 13.65 14.75
C PRO A 274 26.26 14.82 15.64
N HIS A 275 25.44 15.26 16.60
CA HIS A 275 25.67 16.46 17.41
C HIS A 275 25.43 16.30 18.92
N GLY A 276 25.38 15.07 19.45
CA GLY A 276 25.36 14.84 20.90
C GLY A 276 24.11 15.29 21.65
N THR A 277 22.99 15.53 20.97
CA THR A 277 21.69 15.78 21.61
C THR A 277 20.93 14.49 21.89
N LEU A 278 20.35 14.39 23.09
CA LEU A 278 19.42 13.34 23.47
C LEU A 278 18.03 13.60 22.80
N ALA A 279 17.76 13.07 21.60
CA ALA A 279 16.41 12.87 21.03
C ALA A 279 16.06 11.38 20.78
N MET A 280 14.86 10.93 21.23
CA MET A 280 14.30 9.61 20.88
C MET A 280 14.40 9.47 19.37
N ARG A 281 15.19 8.52 18.87
CA ARG A 281 15.43 8.35 17.45
C ARG A 281 15.14 6.89 17.10
N ASP A 282 13.92 6.65 16.65
CA ASP A 282 13.65 5.48 15.83
C ASP A 282 13.84 5.93 14.38
N PRO A 283 14.97 5.63 13.71
CA PRO A 283 15.18 6.09 12.35
C PRO A 283 14.12 5.54 11.39
N ALA A 284 13.47 4.42 11.69
CA ALA A 284 12.43 3.83 10.86
C ALA A 284 11.06 4.45 11.16
N ALA A 285 10.64 4.59 12.42
CA ALA A 285 9.38 5.23 12.77
C ALA A 285 9.43 6.77 12.65
N GLU A 286 10.58 7.40 12.84
CA GLU A 286 10.79 8.82 12.48
C GLU A 286 10.87 8.96 10.98
N ARG A 287 11.59 8.11 10.23
CA ARG A 287 11.49 8.18 8.76
C ARG A 287 10.06 7.93 8.32
N TRP A 288 9.33 7.01 8.92
CA TRP A 288 7.94 6.75 8.59
C TRP A 288 7.04 7.93 8.98
N ALA A 289 7.12 8.49 10.19
CA ALA A 289 6.30 9.62 10.64
C ALA A 289 6.72 10.95 9.98
N GLU A 290 8.00 11.17 9.73
CA GLU A 290 8.58 12.34 9.09
C GLU A 290 8.42 12.25 7.57
N ASN A 291 8.49 11.06 6.95
CA ASN A 291 7.99 10.82 5.59
C ASN A 291 6.48 11.02 5.56
N LYS A 292 5.68 10.46 6.48
CA LYS A 292 4.22 10.65 6.56
C LYS A 292 3.85 12.14 6.63
N ARG A 293 4.56 12.93 7.45
CA ARG A 293 4.39 14.39 7.54
C ARG A 293 4.92 15.12 6.31
N ALA A 294 6.09 14.76 5.79
CA ALA A 294 6.72 15.39 4.64
C ALA A 294 5.99 15.07 3.33
N GLN A 295 5.42 13.88 3.21
CA GLN A 295 4.62 13.40 2.08
C GLN A 295 3.23 14.01 2.12
N LYS A 296 2.53 14.01 3.26
CA LYS A 296 1.28 14.79 3.44
C LYS A 296 1.51 16.28 3.14
N ALA A 297 2.65 16.83 3.58
CA ALA A 297 3.04 18.19 3.26
C ALA A 297 3.44 18.38 1.78
N LYS A 298 4.05 17.39 1.11
CA LYS A 298 4.45 17.45 -0.31
C LYS A 298 3.24 17.33 -1.22
N ALA A 299 2.31 16.44 -0.91
CA ALA A 299 0.99 16.33 -1.54
C ALA A 299 0.23 17.67 -1.39
N ARG A 300 0.11 18.19 -0.16
CA ARG A 300 -0.50 19.49 0.12
C ARG A 300 0.21 20.66 -0.56
N ARG A 301 1.56 20.66 -0.62
CA ARG A 301 2.35 21.71 -1.32
C ARG A 301 2.22 21.62 -2.83
N LYS A 302 2.10 20.42 -3.42
CA LYS A 302 1.84 20.21 -4.85
C LYS A 302 0.45 20.74 -5.19
N GLN A 303 -0.53 20.46 -4.34
CA GLN A 303 -1.90 20.99 -4.40
C GLN A 303 -1.93 22.53 -4.28
N GLU A 304 -1.25 23.11 -3.27
CA GLU A 304 -1.18 24.57 -3.08
C GLU A 304 -0.44 25.30 -4.21
N LYS A 305 0.66 24.75 -4.74
CA LYS A 305 1.38 25.33 -5.89
C LYS A 305 0.52 25.32 -7.15
N SER A 306 -0.23 24.24 -7.38
CA SER A 306 -1.21 24.16 -8.46
C SER A 306 -2.30 25.25 -8.31
N SER A 307 -2.87 25.38 -7.12
CA SER A 307 -3.88 26.42 -6.79
C SER A 307 -3.34 27.86 -6.95
N ARG A 308 -2.15 28.16 -6.42
CA ARG A 308 -1.52 29.50 -6.54
C ARG A 308 -1.20 29.86 -7.99
N ARG A 309 -0.75 28.90 -8.81
CA ARG A 309 -0.49 29.10 -10.25
C ARG A 309 -1.77 29.40 -11.02
N LYS A 310 -2.89 28.78 -10.64
CA LYS A 310 -4.23 29.03 -11.20
C LYS A 310 -4.76 30.43 -10.85
N ASN A 311 -4.64 30.85 -9.60
CA ASN A 311 -5.06 32.19 -9.16
C ASN A 311 -4.26 33.32 -9.83
N ARG A 312 -2.97 33.09 -10.09
CA ARG A 312 -2.12 34.07 -10.80
C ARG A 312 -2.45 34.19 -12.29
N LYS A 313 -3.00 33.14 -12.92
CA LYS A 313 -3.47 33.16 -14.32
C LYS A 313 -4.86 33.78 -14.47
N LYS A 314 -5.77 33.56 -13.51
CA LYS A 314 -7.12 34.18 -13.49
C LYS A 314 -7.07 35.71 -13.32
N LYS A 315 -6.09 36.26 -12.58
CA LYS A 315 -5.88 37.72 -12.45
C LYS A 315 -5.24 38.40 -13.68
N LYS A 316 -4.85 37.63 -14.71
CA LYS A 316 -4.21 38.12 -15.94
C LYS A 316 -5.12 38.08 -17.17
N LYS A 317 -6.35 37.57 -17.01
CA LYS A 317 -7.47 37.75 -17.94
C LYS A 317 -8.39 38.81 -17.36
#